data_AF-A0A2V6U0M7-F1
#
_entry.id   AF-A0A2V6U0M7-F1
#
_cell.length_a   1.000
_cell.length_b   1.000
_cell.length_c   1.000
_cell.angle_alpha   90.00
_cell.angle_beta   90.00
_cell.angle_gamma   90.00
#
_symmetry.space_group_name_H-M   'P 1'
#
loop_
_entity.id
_entity.type
_entity.pdbx_description
1 polymer ?
#
loop_
_entity_poly.entity_id
_entity_poly.type
_entity_poly.pdbx_seq_one_letter_code
_entity_poly.pdbx_strand_id
1 'polypeptide(L)'
;MAEVIKRVGPPKATDLKGDEFTWTIQLSAAPSREWSRFFSEPAESTVLCHPRRLGMMHQALVFKSDEGHLPTWVQYVDKWIGGANQGMAAQEEAERQRKTKALAEEEDKQRRIREVNEKIKNL
;
A
#
# COMPACT_ATOMS: atom_id res chain seq x y z
N MET A 1 -2.78 9.88 7.76
CA MET A 1 -1.44 9.41 7.35
C MET A 1 -1.42 7.91 7.50
N ALA A 2 -1.47 7.18 6.39
CA ALA A 2 -1.25 5.74 6.40
C ALA A 2 0.12 5.43 7.03
N GLU A 3 0.17 4.44 7.92
CA GLU A 3 1.43 4.03 8.55
C GLU A 3 2.36 3.42 7.50
N VAL A 4 3.61 3.89 7.45
CA VAL A 4 4.60 3.40 6.48
C VAL A 4 5.11 2.04 6.94
N ILE A 5 4.79 1.00 6.17
CA ILE A 5 5.22 -0.37 6.47
C ILE A 5 6.68 -0.57 6.05
N LYS A 6 7.49 -1.17 6.93
CA LYS A 6 8.91 -1.51 6.68
C LYS A 6 9.21 -2.92 7.17
N ARG A 7 10.29 -3.54 6.67
CA ARG A 7 10.84 -4.75 7.28
C ARG A 7 11.46 -4.45 8.65
N VAL A 8 11.36 -5.39 9.56
CA VAL A 8 11.95 -5.34 10.90
C VAL A 8 13.01 -6.43 11.00
N GLY A 9 14.27 -6.00 10.93
CA GLY A 9 15.42 -6.90 11.01
C GLY A 9 15.61 -7.79 9.77
N PRO A 10 16.52 -8.79 9.87
CA PRO A 10 16.78 -9.74 8.79
C PRO A 10 15.67 -10.79 8.68
N PRO A 11 15.50 -11.43 7.50
CA PRO A 11 14.67 -12.63 7.37
C PRO A 11 15.13 -13.74 8.31
N LYS A 12 14.20 -14.54 8.81
CA LYS A 12 14.47 -15.70 9.67
C LYS A 12 13.99 -16.97 9.00
N ALA A 13 14.83 -18.01 8.99
CA ALA A 13 14.38 -19.36 8.64
C ALA A 13 13.49 -19.90 9.76
N THR A 14 12.32 -20.41 9.41
CA THR A 14 11.34 -20.95 10.37
C THR A 14 11.02 -22.42 10.15
N ASP A 15 11.36 -22.98 8.99
CA ASP A 15 11.20 -24.40 8.67
C ASP A 15 12.17 -24.80 7.54
N LEU A 16 12.47 -26.09 7.40
CA LEU A 16 13.33 -26.67 6.36
C LEU A 16 12.74 -27.99 5.85
N LYS A 17 12.53 -28.10 4.53
CA LYS A 17 12.04 -29.33 3.89
C LYS A 17 12.91 -29.67 2.67
N GLY A 18 13.81 -30.64 2.84
CA GLY A 18 14.87 -30.89 1.85
C GLY A 18 15.85 -29.73 1.85
N ASP A 19 16.09 -29.14 0.67
CA ASP A 19 16.96 -27.96 0.51
C ASP A 19 16.17 -26.63 0.48
N GLU A 20 14.84 -26.67 0.69
CA GLU A 20 13.97 -25.49 0.64
C GLU A 20 13.65 -24.99 2.06
N PHE A 21 14.03 -23.74 2.33
CA PHE A 21 13.74 -23.07 3.60
C PHE A 21 12.41 -22.32 3.51
N THR A 22 11.66 -22.30 4.61
CA THR A 22 10.59 -21.32 4.81
C THR A 22 11.18 -20.10 5.51
N TRP A 23 11.14 -18.97 4.82
CA TRP A 23 11.61 -17.68 5.30
C TRP A 23 10.46 -16.83 5.79
N THR A 24 10.67 -16.17 6.94
CA THR A 24 9.74 -15.21 7.52
C THR A 24 10.42 -13.85 7.60
N ILE A 25 9.75 -12.83 7.06
CA ILE A 25 10.14 -11.43 7.14
C ILE A 25 9.13 -10.71 8.02
N GLN A 26 9.58 -10.19 9.15
CA GLN A 26 8.75 -9.38 10.04
C GLN A 26 8.56 -7.99 9.45
N LEU A 27 7.34 -7.46 9.52
CA LEU A 27 6.99 -6.09 9.14
C LEU A 27 6.86 -5.20 10.38
N SER A 28 6.82 -3.88 10.21
CA SER A 28 6.65 -2.91 11.30
C SER A 28 5.20 -2.74 11.73
N ALA A 29 4.26 -3.01 10.83
CA ALA A 29 2.83 -2.94 11.04
C ALA A 29 2.10 -3.97 10.16
N ALA A 30 0.90 -4.37 10.58
CA ALA A 30 0.09 -5.32 9.82
C ALA A 30 -0.43 -4.68 8.51
N PRO A 31 -0.24 -5.32 7.34
CA PRO A 31 -0.76 -4.82 6.07
C PRO A 31 -2.29 -4.66 6.07
N SER A 32 -2.77 -3.48 5.65
CA SER A 32 -4.18 -3.29 5.35
C SER A 32 -4.58 -3.99 4.05
N ARG A 33 -5.89 -4.09 3.79
CA ARG A 33 -6.39 -4.67 2.53
C ARG A 33 -5.93 -3.85 1.31
N GLU A 34 -5.96 -2.52 1.36
CA GLU A 34 -5.49 -1.70 0.24
C GLU A 34 -3.98 -1.84 0.04
N TRP A 35 -3.19 -1.82 1.13
CA TRP A 35 -1.74 -1.99 1.03
C TRP A 35 -1.38 -3.33 0.38
N SER A 36 -2.02 -4.42 0.81
CA SER A 36 -1.80 -5.76 0.25
C SER A 36 -2.15 -5.85 -1.23
N ARG A 37 -3.12 -5.05 -1.70
CA ARG A 37 -3.44 -4.94 -3.12
C ARG A 37 -2.29 -4.30 -3.88
N PHE A 38 -1.79 -3.14 -3.43
CA PHE A 38 -0.65 -2.48 -4.08
C PHE A 38 0.61 -3.34 -4.06
N PHE A 39 0.87 -4.05 -2.95
CA PHE A 39 2.00 -4.97 -2.85
C PHE A 39 1.89 -6.15 -3.84
N SER A 40 0.68 -6.64 -4.08
CA SER A 40 0.42 -7.79 -4.95
C SER A 40 0.38 -7.46 -6.45
N GLU A 41 0.33 -6.17 -6.80
CA GLU A 41 0.31 -5.63 -8.16
C GLU A 41 1.58 -4.79 -8.41
N PRO A 42 2.78 -5.38 -8.39
CA PRO A 42 4.01 -4.61 -8.51
C PRO A 42 4.19 -4.11 -9.93
N ALA A 43 4.78 -2.92 -10.08
CA ALA A 43 5.20 -2.41 -11.39
C ALA A 43 6.28 -3.29 -12.06
N GLU A 44 7.10 -3.98 -11.24
CA GLU A 44 8.15 -4.89 -11.68
C GLU A 44 8.05 -6.24 -10.93
N SER A 45 8.02 -7.33 -11.68
CA SER A 45 8.19 -8.69 -11.15
C SER A 45 9.20 -9.46 -11.99
N THR A 46 9.77 -10.53 -11.42
CA THR A 46 10.63 -11.45 -12.17
C THR A 46 10.04 -12.85 -12.15
N VAL A 47 10.54 -13.73 -13.02
CA VAL A 47 10.14 -15.15 -13.06
C VAL A 47 10.49 -15.88 -11.74
N LEU A 48 11.54 -15.43 -11.06
CA LEU A 48 12.04 -16.01 -9.81
C LEU A 48 11.29 -15.51 -8.58
N CYS A 49 11.03 -14.20 -8.50
CA CYS A 49 10.40 -13.57 -7.34
C CYS A 49 9.10 -12.88 -7.77
N HIS A 50 7.99 -13.32 -7.18
CA HIS A 50 6.67 -12.73 -7.41
C HIS A 50 5.91 -12.54 -6.08
N PRO A 51 5.24 -11.40 -5.83
CA PRO A 51 4.55 -11.13 -4.56
C PRO A 51 3.53 -12.19 -4.16
N ARG A 52 2.81 -12.73 -5.15
CA ARG A 52 1.82 -13.83 -4.94
C ARG A 52 2.40 -15.12 -4.38
N ARG A 53 3.73 -15.30 -4.39
CA ARG A 53 4.38 -16.45 -3.74
C ARG A 53 4.63 -16.22 -2.24
N LEU A 54 4.42 -15.00 -1.74
CA LEU A 54 4.47 -14.71 -0.31
C LEU A 54 3.08 -14.87 0.30
N GLY A 55 2.99 -15.64 1.38
CA GLY A 55 1.88 -15.59 2.30
C GLY A 55 2.01 -14.38 3.22
N MET A 56 0.93 -13.64 3.42
CA MET A 56 0.87 -12.60 4.45
C MET A 56 0.20 -13.15 5.69
N MET A 57 0.94 -13.21 6.79
CA MET A 57 0.48 -13.72 8.08
C MET A 57 0.58 -12.60 9.12
N HIS A 58 -0.53 -11.92 9.36
CA HIS A 58 -0.62 -10.78 10.27
C HIS A 58 0.42 -9.68 9.95
N GLN A 59 1.55 -9.65 10.64
CA GLN A 59 2.64 -8.68 10.46
C GLN A 59 3.89 -9.33 9.86
N ALA A 60 3.74 -10.44 9.14
CA ALA A 60 4.85 -11.16 8.54
C ALA A 60 4.58 -11.57 7.09
N LEU A 61 5.63 -11.57 6.29
CA LEU A 61 5.66 -12.17 4.96
C LEU A 61 6.38 -13.52 5.04
N VAL A 62 5.76 -14.57 4.53
CA VAL A 62 6.25 -15.93 4.59
C VAL A 62 6.37 -16.50 3.19
N PHE A 63 7.53 -17.05 2.83
CA PHE A 63 7.75 -17.64 1.51
C PHE A 63 8.78 -18.76 1.57
N LYS A 64 8.87 -19.52 0.49
CA LYS A 64 9.82 -20.62 0.38
C LYS A 64 10.89 -20.33 -0.66
N SER A 65 12.13 -20.63 -0.32
CA SER A 65 13.31 -20.40 -1.17
C SER A 65 14.51 -21.16 -0.60
N ASP A 66 15.43 -21.60 -1.45
CA ASP A 66 16.78 -21.92 -1.01
C ASP A 66 17.51 -20.66 -0.51
N GLU A 67 18.60 -20.87 0.22
CA GLU A 67 19.42 -19.81 0.81
C GLU A 67 20.08 -18.90 -0.24
N GLY A 68 20.47 -19.45 -1.39
CA GLY A 68 21.18 -18.71 -2.45
C GLY A 68 20.31 -17.63 -3.09
N HIS A 69 19.00 -17.85 -3.19
CA HIS A 69 18.05 -16.87 -3.73
C HIS A 69 17.52 -15.87 -2.69
N LEU A 70 17.81 -16.03 -1.40
CA LEU A 70 17.30 -15.15 -0.33
C LEU A 70 17.66 -13.66 -0.54
N PRO A 71 18.90 -13.27 -0.91
CA PRO A 71 19.23 -11.86 -1.12
C PRO A 71 18.37 -11.21 -2.21
N THR A 72 18.10 -11.94 -3.30
CA THR A 72 17.25 -11.50 -4.40
C THR A 72 15.81 -11.29 -3.92
N TRP A 73 15.27 -12.24 -3.14
CA TRP A 73 13.94 -12.09 -2.54
C TRP A 73 13.84 -10.85 -1.67
N VAL A 74 14.81 -10.61 -0.79
CA VAL A 74 14.82 -9.44 0.10
C VAL A 74 14.82 -8.14 -0.69
N GLN A 75 15.63 -8.05 -1.74
CA GLN A 75 15.70 -6.86 -2.60
C GLN A 75 14.34 -6.57 -3.27
N TYR A 76 13.67 -7.58 -3.80
CA TYR A 76 12.35 -7.40 -4.42
C TYR A 76 11.26 -7.09 -3.40
N VAL A 77 11.28 -7.74 -2.24
CA VAL A 77 10.35 -7.45 -1.15
C VAL A 77 10.47 -5.99 -0.71
N ASP A 78 11.69 -5.45 -0.60
CA ASP A 78 11.89 -4.03 -0.28
C ASP A 78 11.31 -3.09 -1.35
N LYS A 79 11.51 -3.42 -2.63
CA LYS A 79 10.92 -2.66 -3.74
C LYS A 79 9.38 -2.68 -3.68
N TRP A 80 8.79 -3.85 -3.45
CA TRP A 80 7.34 -4.00 -3.40
C TRP A 80 6.72 -3.33 -2.17
N ILE A 81 7.38 -3.38 -1.01
CA ILE A 81 7.00 -2.60 0.17
C ILE A 81 7.02 -1.11 -0.17
N GLY A 82 8.08 -0.63 -0.82
CA GLY A 82 8.20 0.76 -1.26
C GLY A 82 7.07 1.18 -2.19
N GLY A 83 6.78 0.38 -3.22
CA GLY A 83 5.68 0.64 -4.16
C GLY A 83 4.31 0.65 -3.48
N ALA A 84 4.07 -0.28 -2.55
CA ALA A 84 2.81 -0.32 -1.80
C ALA A 84 2.60 0.92 -0.92
N ASN A 85 3.65 1.36 -0.22
CA ASN A 85 3.60 2.59 0.58
C ASN A 85 3.35 3.83 -0.30
N GLN A 86 3.97 3.91 -1.47
CA GLN A 86 3.74 5.00 -2.42
C GLN A 86 2.30 4.99 -2.96
N GLY A 87 1.75 3.81 -3.29
CA GLY A 87 0.36 3.66 -3.71
C GLY A 87 -0.63 4.14 -2.66
N MET A 88 -0.40 3.79 -1.38
CA MET A 88 -1.21 4.29 -0.26
C MET A 88 -1.16 5.81 -0.13
N ALA A 89 0.03 6.41 -0.21
CA ALA A 89 0.20 7.86 -0.12
C ALA A 89 -0.51 8.59 -1.28
N ALA A 90 -0.37 8.09 -2.51
CA ALA A 90 -1.03 8.64 -3.68
C ALA A 90 -2.56 8.55 -3.59
N GLN A 91 -3.09 7.45 -3.05
CA GLN A 91 -4.53 7.30 -2.82
C GLN A 91 -5.03 8.29 -1.76
N GLU A 92 -4.34 8.42 -0.63
CA GLU A 92 -4.71 9.38 0.43
C GLU A 92 -4.72 10.82 -0.10
N GLU A 93 -3.72 11.17 -0.92
CA GLU A 93 -3.66 12.49 -1.57
C GLU A 93 -4.82 12.69 -2.56
N ALA A 94 -5.12 11.70 -3.40
CA ALA A 94 -6.22 11.78 -4.36
C ALA A 94 -7.57 11.95 -3.65
N GLU A 95 -7.81 11.25 -2.54
CA GLU A 95 -9.01 11.41 -1.73
C GLU A 95 -9.10 12.79 -1.09
N ARG A 96 -7.98 13.31 -0.58
CA ARG A 96 -7.92 14.67 -0.03
C ARG A 96 -8.26 15.71 -1.08
N GLN A 97 -7.67 15.62 -2.27
CA GLN A 97 -7.96 16.53 -3.38
C GLN A 97 -9.43 16.46 -3.82
N ARG A 98 -10.02 15.25 -3.89
CA ARG A 98 -11.45 15.08 -4.20
C ARG A 98 -12.35 15.77 -3.17
N LYS A 99 -12.05 15.60 -1.88
CA LYS A 99 -12.81 16.26 -0.79
C LYS A 99 -12.70 17.78 -0.86
N THR A 100 -11.51 18.32 -1.12
CA THR A 100 -11.31 19.77 -1.27
C THR A 100 -12.09 20.33 -2.46
N LYS A 101 -12.06 19.64 -3.62
CA LYS A 101 -12.83 20.06 -4.80
C LYS A 101 -14.34 20.02 -4.55
N ALA A 102 -14.84 18.94 -3.94
CA ALA A 102 -16.26 18.81 -3.63
C ALA A 102 -16.75 19.91 -2.66
N LEU A 103 -15.93 20.28 -1.67
CA LEU A 103 -16.27 21.38 -0.75
C LEU A 103 -16.32 22.72 -1.48
N ALA A 104 -15.35 23.01 -2.34
CA ALA A 104 -15.33 24.25 -3.12
C ALA A 104 -16.53 24.36 -4.08
N GLU A 105 -16.92 23.25 -4.72
CA GLU A 105 -18.10 23.19 -5.59
C GLU A 105 -19.41 23.42 -4.81
N GLU A 106 -19.54 22.85 -3.61
CA GLU A 106 -20.70 23.08 -2.76
C GLU A 106 -20.76 24.52 -2.24
N GLU A 107 -19.62 25.11 -1.86
CA GLU A 107 -19.55 26.52 -1.45
C GLU A 107 -19.95 27.48 -2.58
N ASP A 108 -19.50 27.23 -3.81
CA ASP A 108 -19.89 28.03 -4.99
C ASP A 108 -21.39 27.91 -5.28
N LYS A 109 -21.92 26.68 -5.22
CA LYS A 109 -23.36 26.42 -5.37
C LYS A 109 -24.18 27.16 -4.32
N GLN A 110 -23.79 27.09 -3.04
CA GLN A 110 -24.47 27.79 -1.95
C GLN A 110 -24.39 29.30 -2.11
N ARG A 111 -23.23 29.83 -2.53
CA ARG A 111 -23.07 31.25 -2.83
C ARG A 111 -24.03 31.70 -3.94
N ARG A 112 -24.11 30.95 -5.03
CA ARG A 112 -24.97 31.29 -6.18
C ARG A 112 -26.46 31.25 -5.82
N ILE A 113 -26.88 30.30 -4.98
CA ILE A 113 -28.25 30.25 -4.44
C ILE A 113 -28.54 31.51 -3.61
N ARG A 114 -27.61 31.92 -2.72
CA ARG A 114 -27.77 33.14 -1.91
C ARG A 114 -27.89 34.40 -2.79
N GLU A 115 -27.00 34.55 -3.77
CA GLU A 115 -27.01 35.70 -4.68
C GLU A 115 -28.33 35.81 -5.48
N VAL A 116 -28.91 34.69 -5.90
CA VAL A 116 -30.23 34.69 -6.58
C VAL A 116 -31.35 35.06 -5.61
N ASN A 117 -31.38 34.49 -4.41
CA ASN A 117 -32.40 34.79 -3.40
C ASN A 117 -32.39 36.27 -2.99
N GLU A 118 -31.21 36.88 -2.87
CA GLU A 118 -31.08 38.32 -2.56
C GLU A 118 -31.64 39.20 -3.69
N LYS A 119 -31.40 38.84 -4.97
CA LYS A 119 -31.98 39.56 -6.11
C LYS A 119 -33.51 39.50 -6.12
N ILE A 120 -34.07 38.32 -5.84
CA ILE A 120 -35.53 38.13 -5.80
C ILE A 120 -36.17 38.91 -4.65
N LYS A 121 -35.50 38.99 -3.49
CA LYS A 121 -36.00 39.74 -2.33
C LYS A 121 -36.15 41.25 -2.58
N ASN A 122 -35.41 41.78 -3.55
CA ASN A 122 -35.43 43.20 -3.93
C ASN A 122 -36.43 43.52 -5.06
N LEU A 123 -37.25 42.56 -5.49
CA LEU A 123 -38.41 42.74 -6.38
C LEU A 123 -39.69 42.91 -5.56
#